data_AF-A0A3P6SGH8-F1
#
_entry.id   AF-A0A3P6SGH8-F1
#
_cell.length_a   1.000
_cell.length_b   1.000
_cell.length_c   1.000
_cell.angle_alpha   90.00
_cell.angle_beta   90.00
_cell.angle_gamma   90.00
#
_symmetry.space_group_name_H-M   'P 1'
#
loop_
_entity.id
_entity.type
_entity.pdbx_description
1 polymer ?
#
loop_
_entity_poly.entity_id
_entity_poly.type
_entity_poly.pdbx_seq_one_letter_code
_entity_poly.pdbx_strand_id
1 'polypeptide(L)'
;MKDLYDEESTKVMFFIGKPVRCFSCAHLEFCRRCFRSLEEEELLAIEEGRYHDVIVTEIEEDYYSLSIKTYAMLLYKDTRFRSAKCMVKADSDNVLIVRNYEILCDETSMVRYGCFSEATP
;
A
#
# COMPACT_ATOMS: atom_id res chain seq x y z
N MET A 1 10.91 -11.89 -21.68
CA MET A 1 10.88 -11.21 -20.37
C MET A 1 9.45 -10.77 -20.11
N LYS A 2 8.54 -11.74 -20.07
CA LYS A 2 7.10 -11.56 -19.79
C LYS A 2 6.78 -11.92 -18.33
N ASP A 3 7.83 -12.10 -17.53
CA ASP A 3 7.80 -12.79 -16.23
C ASP A 3 8.06 -11.84 -15.06
N LEU A 4 8.05 -10.52 -15.28
CA LEU A 4 8.29 -9.56 -14.20
C LEU A 4 7.01 -9.15 -13.45
N TYR A 5 5.85 -9.40 -14.06
CA TYR A 5 4.52 -9.19 -13.50
C TYR A 5 3.61 -10.29 -14.02
N ASP A 6 3.57 -11.42 -13.33
CA ASP A 6 2.49 -12.36 -13.58
C ASP A 6 1.21 -11.76 -12.98
N GLU A 7 0.35 -11.25 -13.85
CA GLU A 7 -0.92 -10.64 -13.46
C GLU A 7 -1.84 -11.64 -12.73
N GLU A 8 -1.56 -12.95 -12.81
CA GLU A 8 -2.30 -13.98 -12.07
C GLU A 8 -1.84 -14.14 -10.60
N SER A 9 -0.60 -13.80 -10.25
CA SER A 9 -0.03 -14.10 -8.92
C SER A 9 0.43 -12.89 -8.10
N THR A 10 0.97 -11.84 -8.73
CA THR A 10 1.48 -10.65 -8.01
C THR A 10 0.65 -9.41 -8.36
N LYS A 11 0.02 -8.81 -7.34
CA LYS A 11 -0.73 -7.56 -7.46
C LYS A 11 -0.01 -6.44 -6.71
N VAL A 12 0.22 -5.33 -7.40
CA VAL A 12 0.79 -4.10 -6.83
C VAL A 12 -0.35 -3.11 -6.66
N MET A 13 -0.41 -2.47 -5.50
CA MET A 13 -1.43 -1.45 -5.20
C MET A 13 -0.76 -0.26 -4.51
N PHE A 14 -1.12 0.95 -4.91
CA PHE A 14 -0.71 2.19 -4.27
C PHE A 14 -1.77 2.65 -3.29
N PHE A 15 -1.38 2.89 -2.05
CA PHE A 15 -2.27 3.45 -1.03
C PHE A 15 -2.00 4.94 -0.94
N ILE A 16 -3.05 5.75 -1.04
CA ILE A 16 -2.98 7.21 -0.99
C ILE A 16 -4.02 7.71 0.00
N GLY A 17 -3.64 8.58 0.91
CA GLY A 17 -4.54 9.32 1.80
C GLY A 17 -5.03 10.61 1.13
N LYS A 18 -6.09 11.18 1.70
CA LYS A 18 -6.54 12.51 1.34
C LYS A 18 -5.51 13.53 1.82
N PRO A 19 -5.15 14.51 1.01
CA PRO A 19 -4.23 15.55 1.46
C PRO A 19 -4.84 16.38 2.59
N VAL A 20 -3.97 16.93 3.43
CA VAL A 20 -4.34 17.88 4.49
C VAL A 20 -5.06 19.07 3.86
N ARG A 21 -6.33 19.30 4.26
CA ARG A 21 -7.08 20.49 3.87
C ARG A 21 -6.62 21.67 4.73
N CYS A 22 -5.84 22.59 4.17
CA CYS A 22 -5.53 23.85 4.85
C CYS A 22 -6.82 24.68 5.02
N PHE A 23 -7.34 24.77 6.25
CA PHE A 23 -8.37 25.74 6.59
C PHE A 23 -7.74 27.12 6.85
N SER A 24 -8.14 28.09 6.04
CA SER A 24 -7.92 29.55 6.12
C SER A 24 -6.65 30.05 6.82
N CYS A 25 -5.69 30.53 6.01
CA CYS A 25 -4.62 31.44 6.43
C CYS A 25 -5.18 32.85 6.77
N ALA A 26 -6.01 32.95 7.80
CA ALA A 26 -6.42 34.22 8.38
C ALA A 26 -5.48 34.58 9.54
N HIS A 27 -4.53 35.47 9.28
CA HIS A 27 -3.52 36.01 10.22
C HIS A 27 -2.37 35.07 10.63
N LEU A 28 -1.32 35.04 9.81
CA LEU A 28 0.11 35.17 10.15
C LEU A 28 0.93 34.70 8.94
N GLU A 29 1.98 35.45 8.59
CA GLU A 29 2.77 35.37 7.34
C GLU A 29 3.59 34.08 7.15
N PHE A 30 3.21 32.96 7.79
CA PHE A 30 3.86 31.66 7.64
C PHE A 30 2.88 30.60 7.12
N CYS A 31 2.22 30.91 6.01
CA CYS A 31 1.40 29.97 5.25
C CYS A 31 2.31 29.09 4.36
N ARG A 32 2.99 28.08 4.92
CA ARG A 32 3.71 27.09 4.12
C ARG A 32 2.79 25.90 3.78
N ARG A 33 2.06 26.08 2.67
CA ARG A 33 1.47 25.06 1.78
C ARG A 33 0.59 23.96 2.42
N CYS A 34 -0.73 24.14 2.33
CA CYS A 34 -1.59 23.03 1.92
C CYS A 34 -2.53 23.48 0.81
N PHE A 35 -2.37 22.84 -0.34
CA PHE A 35 -3.35 22.74 -1.41
C PHE A 35 -2.86 21.58 -2.27
N ARG A 36 -3.55 20.43 -2.30
CA ARG A 36 -3.56 19.68 -3.56
C ARG A 36 -4.38 20.53 -4.52
N SER A 37 -3.81 20.88 -5.66
CA SER A 37 -4.60 21.49 -6.73
C SER A 37 -5.68 20.48 -7.15
N LEU A 38 -6.85 20.98 -7.57
CA LEU A 38 -7.89 20.18 -8.23
C LEU A 38 -7.30 19.32 -9.36
N GLU A 39 -6.23 19.82 -10.00
CA GLU A 39 -5.46 19.12 -11.02
C GLU A 39 -4.85 17.79 -10.52
N GLU A 40 -4.38 17.70 -9.28
CA GLU A 40 -3.83 16.45 -8.75
C GLU A 40 -4.91 15.39 -8.51
N GLU A 41 -6.11 15.80 -8.08
CA GLU A 41 -7.25 14.88 -7.95
C GLU A 41 -7.73 14.39 -9.32
N GLU A 42 -7.73 15.24 -10.34
CA GLU A 42 -8.04 14.85 -11.71
C GLU A 42 -7.00 13.91 -12.30
N LEU A 43 -5.70 14.16 -12.08
CA LEU A 43 -4.62 13.29 -12.52
C LEU A 43 -4.69 11.92 -11.86
N LEU A 44 -5.02 11.86 -10.56
CA LEU A 44 -5.25 10.59 -9.85
C LEU A 44 -6.45 9.84 -10.42
N ALA A 45 -7.54 10.54 -10.76
CA ALA A 45 -8.70 9.90 -11.39
C ALA A 45 -8.38 9.35 -12.78
N ILE A 46 -7.50 10.02 -13.54
CA ILE A 46 -7.02 9.55 -14.85
C ILE A 46 -6.09 8.34 -14.69
N GLU A 47 -5.18 8.37 -13.71
CA GLU A 47 -4.29 7.24 -13.39
C GLU A 47 -5.10 6.01 -12.99
N GLU A 48 -6.01 6.17 -12.04
CA GLU A 48 -6.88 5.08 -11.56
C GLU A 48 -7.79 4.57 -12.67
N GLY A 49 -8.29 5.45 -13.54
CA GLY A 49 -9.08 5.06 -14.72
C GLY A 49 -8.29 4.25 -15.76
N ARG A 50 -6.96 4.29 -15.71
CA ARG A 50 -6.07 3.60 -16.66
C ARG A 50 -5.46 2.33 -16.10
N TYR A 51 -5.03 2.35 -14.84
CA TYR A 51 -4.22 1.27 -14.24
C TYR A 51 -4.97 0.49 -13.15
N HIS A 52 -6.01 1.06 -12.54
CA HIS A 52 -6.84 0.40 -11.52
C HIS A 52 -6.06 -0.19 -10.34
N ASP A 53 -4.95 0.45 -9.96
CA ASP A 53 -4.02 0.03 -8.92
C ASP A 53 -3.91 1.05 -7.77
N VAL A 54 -4.76 2.08 -7.73
CA VAL A 54 -4.74 3.12 -6.70
C VAL A 54 -5.92 2.97 -5.72
N ILE A 55 -5.59 2.92 -4.44
CA ILE A 55 -6.56 2.90 -3.34
C ILE A 55 -6.49 4.22 -2.60
N VAL A 56 -7.50 5.07 -2.85
CA VAL A 56 -7.67 6.32 -2.12
C VAL A 56 -8.41 6.05 -0.80
N THR A 57 -7.74 6.32 0.31
CA THR A 57 -8.28 6.19 1.66
C THR A 57 -8.78 7.54 2.17
N GLU A 58 -9.77 7.54 3.05
CA GLU A 58 -10.28 8.77 3.67
C GLU A 58 -9.39 9.30 4.81
N ILE A 59 -8.19 8.73 4.97
CA ILE A 59 -7.22 9.11 5.98
C ILE A 59 -6.52 10.38 5.52
N GLU A 60 -6.36 11.34 6.42
CA GLU A 60 -5.53 12.51 6.16
C GLU A 60 -4.05 12.10 6.04
N GLU A 61 -3.46 12.35 4.88
CA GLU A 61 -2.09 11.99 4.54
C GLU A 61 -1.14 12.91 5.30
N ASP A 62 -0.61 12.36 6.38
CA ASP A 62 0.46 12.93 7.19
C ASP A 62 1.37 11.79 7.67
N TYR A 63 2.60 12.14 8.05
CA TYR A 63 3.59 11.19 8.54
C TYR A 63 3.09 10.41 9.76
N TYR A 64 2.32 11.05 10.64
CA TYR A 64 1.72 10.39 11.81
C TYR A 64 0.60 9.40 11.45
N SER A 65 -0.06 9.60 10.31
CA SER A 65 -1.15 8.75 9.80
C SER A 65 -0.67 7.49 9.08
N LEU A 66 0.65 7.31 8.88
CA LEU A 66 1.22 6.13 8.21
C LEU A 66 0.88 4.80 8.89
N SER A 67 0.70 4.83 10.22
CA SER A 67 0.25 3.66 10.99
C SER A 67 -1.18 3.26 10.63
N ILE A 68 -2.09 4.24 10.51
CA ILE A 68 -3.48 4.03 10.09
C ILE A 68 -3.54 3.55 8.64
N LYS A 69 -2.68 4.10 7.77
CA LYS A 69 -2.53 3.64 6.38
C LYS A 69 -2.10 2.17 6.32
N THR A 70 -1.18 1.76 7.20
CA THR A 70 -0.77 0.36 7.35
C THR A 70 -1.94 -0.52 7.80
N TYR A 71 -2.76 -0.04 8.74
CA TYR A 71 -3.98 -0.76 9.13
C TYR A 71 -4.98 -0.89 7.96
N ALA A 72 -5.19 0.17 7.19
CA ALA A 72 -6.04 0.13 6.00
C ALA A 72 -5.53 -0.87 4.95
N MET A 73 -4.21 -0.93 4.75
CA MET A 73 -3.57 -1.93 3.88
C MET A 73 -3.87 -3.37 4.35
N LEU A 74 -3.69 -3.65 5.64
CA LEU A 74 -3.96 -4.98 6.21
C LEU A 74 -5.45 -5.35 6.11
N LEU A 75 -6.35 -4.41 6.41
CA LEU A 75 -7.79 -4.60 6.27
C LEU A 75 -8.19 -4.85 4.81
N TYR A 76 -7.58 -4.14 3.86
CA TYR A 76 -7.84 -4.33 2.44
C TYR A 76 -7.38 -5.72 1.97
N LYS A 77 -6.19 -6.17 2.40
CA LYS A 77 -5.71 -7.55 2.16
C LYS A 77 -6.70 -8.57 2.73
N ASP A 78 -7.16 -8.39 3.96
CA ASP A 78 -8.09 -9.32 4.61
C ASP A 78 -9.51 -9.29 4.01
N THR A 79 -9.92 -8.22 3.32
CA THR A 79 -11.28 -8.13 2.77
C THR A 79 -11.35 -8.47 1.28
N ARG A 80 -10.33 -8.08 0.50
CA ARG A 80 -10.32 -8.24 -0.98
C ARG A 80 -9.39 -9.34 -1.45
N PHE A 81 -8.28 -9.57 -0.75
CA PHE A 81 -7.23 -10.51 -1.15
C PHE A 81 -6.93 -11.52 -0.03
N ARG A 82 -7.97 -12.14 0.52
CA ARG A 82 -7.87 -13.12 1.64
C ARG A 82 -6.90 -14.24 1.35
N SER A 83 -6.94 -14.76 0.13
CA SER A 83 -6.10 -15.86 -0.35
C SER A 83 -4.67 -15.44 -0.70
N ALA A 84 -4.33 -14.14 -0.65
CA ALA A 84 -2.97 -13.71 -0.91
C ALA A 84 -2.02 -14.33 0.12
N LYS A 85 -1.05 -15.08 -0.39
CA LYS A 85 -0.07 -15.84 0.37
C LYS A 85 0.80 -14.92 1.24
N CYS A 86 1.28 -13.82 0.65
CA CYS A 86 2.07 -12.81 1.32
C CYS A 86 1.62 -11.41 0.93
N MET A 87 2.02 -10.45 1.77
CA MET A 87 1.84 -9.03 1.53
C MET A 87 3.16 -8.34 1.86
N VAL A 88 3.65 -7.52 0.93
CA VAL A 88 4.83 -6.69 1.13
C VAL A 88 4.37 -5.25 1.21
N LYS A 89 4.75 -4.55 2.27
CA LYS A 89 4.62 -3.10 2.38
C LYS A 89 5.98 -2.49 2.03
N ALA A 90 5.96 -1.50 1.15
CA ALA A 90 7.12 -0.71 0.80
C ALA A 90 6.70 0.75 0.61
N ASP A 91 7.66 1.64 0.80
CA ASP A 91 7.48 3.05 0.50
C ASP A 91 7.78 3.31 -0.99
N SER A 92 7.22 4.36 -1.56
CA SER A 92 7.30 4.65 -3.01
C SER A 92 8.70 5.03 -3.49
N ASP A 93 9.62 5.30 -2.56
CA ASP A 93 11.03 5.60 -2.79
C ASP A 93 11.94 4.36 -2.62
N ASN A 94 11.37 3.17 -2.39
CA ASN A 94 12.11 1.93 -2.28
C ASN A 94 12.30 1.25 -3.66
N VAL A 95 13.50 0.69 -3.89
CA VAL A 95 13.76 -0.19 -5.04
C VAL A 95 13.60 -1.63 -4.62
N LEU A 96 12.59 -2.31 -5.16
CA LEU A 96 12.28 -3.69 -4.81
C LEU A 96 12.68 -4.66 -5.92
N ILE A 97 13.38 -5.74 -5.55
CA ILE A 97 13.57 -6.90 -6.43
C ILE A 97 12.47 -7.90 -6.10
N VAL A 98 11.35 -7.79 -6.82
CA VAL A 98 10.10 -8.56 -6.57
C VAL A 98 10.36 -10.06 -6.43
N ARG A 99 11.17 -10.64 -7.32
CA ARG A 99 11.51 -12.07 -7.30
C ARG A 99 12.12 -12.56 -5.98
N ASN A 100 12.88 -11.71 -5.29
CA ASN A 100 13.46 -12.09 -4.00
C ASN A 100 12.38 -12.19 -2.91
N TYR A 101 11.36 -11.33 -2.96
CA TYR A 101 10.23 -11.39 -2.03
C TYR A 101 9.29 -12.54 -2.34
N GLU A 102 9.13 -12.92 -3.61
CA GLU A 102 8.38 -14.12 -4.00
C GLU A 102 9.03 -15.38 -3.43
N ILE A 103 10.35 -15.53 -3.58
CA ILE A 103 11.11 -16.66 -3.00
C ILE A 103 10.99 -16.64 -1.47
N LEU A 104 11.21 -15.49 -0.83
CA LEU A 104 11.10 -15.36 0.62
C LEU A 104 9.69 -15.69 1.13
N CYS A 105 8.66 -15.30 0.38
CA CYS A 105 7.27 -15.64 0.67
C CYS A 105 7.03 -17.15 0.63
N ASP A 106 7.58 -17.83 -0.38
CA ASP A 106 7.48 -19.27 -0.50
C ASP A 106 8.15 -19.98 0.67
N GLU A 107 9.38 -19.63 0.99
CA GLU A 107 10.14 -20.20 2.10
C GLU A 107 9.43 -20.00 3.45
N THR A 108 8.94 -18.78 3.72
CA THR A 108 8.32 -18.45 5.01
C THR A 108 6.97 -19.13 5.19
N SER A 109 6.23 -19.37 4.11
CA SER A 109 4.94 -20.08 4.16
C SER A 109 5.08 -21.55 4.55
N MET A 110 6.21 -22.19 4.23
CA MET A 110 6.47 -23.60 4.56
C MET A 110 6.83 -23.80 6.03
N VAL A 111 7.39 -22.79 6.71
CA VAL A 111 7.77 -22.88 8.14
C VAL A 111 6.56 -23.08 9.05
N ARG A 112 5.36 -22.63 8.68
CA ARG A 112 4.13 -22.88 9.47
C ARG A 112 3.72 -24.35 9.56
N TYR A 113 4.16 -25.20 8.64
CA TYR A 113 3.92 -26.65 8.69
C TYR A 113 5.05 -27.42 9.39
N GLY A 114 6.17 -26.76 9.75
CA GLY A 114 7.34 -27.40 10.36
C GLY A 114 7.36 -27.43 11.89
N CYS A 115 6.44 -26.75 12.58
CA CYS A 115 6.44 -26.68 14.06
C CYS A 115 5.42 -27.60 14.76
N PHE A 116 4.77 -28.54 14.06
CA PHE A 116 3.76 -29.43 14.66
C PHE A 116 4.15 -30.91 14.75
N SER A 117 5.43 -31.26 14.56
CA SER A 117 5.89 -32.64 14.68
C SER A 117 6.90 -32.83 15.81
N GLU A 118 6.50 -32.56 17.05
CA GLU A 118 7.07 -33.19 18.25
C GLU A 118 6.26 -32.82 19.50
N ALA A 119 5.06 -33.39 19.61
CA ALA A 119 4.36 -33.48 20.89
C ALA A 119 3.43 -34.70 20.87
N THR A 120 3.99 -35.88 21.11
CA THR A 120 3.24 -37.03 21.62
C THR A 120 3.98 -37.60 22.82
N PRO A 121 3.33 -37.77 23.98
CA PRO A 121 3.83 -38.66 25.03
C PRO A 121 3.77 -40.13 24.61
#